data_AF-A0A6A4NZ97-F1
#
_entry.id   AF-A0A6A4NZ97-F1
#
_cell.length_a   1.000
_cell.length_b   1.000
_cell.length_c   1.000
_cell.angle_alpha   90.00
_cell.angle_beta   90.00
_cell.angle_gamma   90.00
#
_symmetry.space_group_name_H-M   'P 1'
#
loop_
_entity.id
_entity.type
_entity.pdbx_description
1 polymer ?
#
loop_
_entity_poly.entity_id
_entity_poly.type
_entity_poly.pdbx_seq_one_letter_code
_entity_poly.pdbx_strand_id
1 'polypeptide(L)'
;MDNQEGDARKNLITKVDSAKEKLDEILLMKAKVLMENNKMKLAVEEVKSSVVDFKPEFKAADVTALEEEFNALLSDKAGEREYLQSLENQISKLKEVRHVIKCACGEEYTVAVNM
;
A
#
# COMPACT_ATOMS: atom_id res chain seq x y z
N MET A 1 -65.54 -40.78 -20.83
CA MET A 1 -64.31 -40.34 -21.52
C MET A 1 -63.98 -38.88 -21.20
N ASP A 2 -64.96 -38.02 -21.02
CA ASP A 2 -64.78 -36.56 -20.80
C ASP A 2 -64.00 -36.17 -19.54
N ASN A 3 -63.99 -37.00 -18.49
CA ASN A 3 -63.32 -36.67 -17.22
C ASN A 3 -61.78 -36.73 -17.32
N GLN A 4 -61.24 -37.51 -18.26
CA GLN A 4 -59.79 -37.73 -18.42
C GLN A 4 -59.13 -36.61 -19.24
N GLU A 5 -59.88 -35.99 -20.15
CA GLU A 5 -59.41 -34.87 -20.97
C GLU A 5 -59.36 -33.55 -20.16
N GLY A 6 -60.30 -33.34 -19.24
CA GLY A 6 -60.29 -32.23 -18.30
C GLY A 6 -59.09 -32.26 -17.33
N ASP A 7 -58.75 -33.45 -16.84
CA ASP A 7 -57.59 -33.64 -15.95
C ASP A 7 -56.26 -33.39 -16.69
N ALA A 8 -56.14 -33.86 -17.93
CA ALA A 8 -54.98 -33.59 -18.78
C ALA A 8 -54.80 -32.09 -19.06
N ARG A 9 -55.89 -31.36 -19.36
CA ARG A 9 -55.85 -29.89 -19.53
C ARG A 9 -55.41 -29.18 -18.26
N LYS A 10 -55.93 -29.58 -17.09
CA LYS A 10 -55.56 -28.99 -15.80
C LYS A 10 -54.07 -29.21 -15.49
N ASN A 11 -53.53 -30.40 -15.78
CA ASN A 11 -52.12 -30.72 -15.63
C ASN A 11 -51.21 -29.87 -16.56
N LEU A 12 -51.65 -29.60 -17.78
CA LEU A 12 -50.91 -28.75 -18.71
C LEU A 12 -50.87 -27.30 -18.24
N ILE A 13 -52.00 -26.77 -17.73
CA ILE A 13 -52.07 -25.41 -17.19
C ILE A 13 -51.09 -25.26 -16.03
N THR A 14 -51.07 -26.19 -15.07
CA THR A 14 -50.14 -26.10 -13.92
C THR A 14 -48.68 -26.18 -14.33
N LYS A 15 -48.35 -26.96 -15.36
CA LYS A 15 -46.99 -27.00 -15.93
C LYS A 15 -46.59 -25.70 -16.60
N VAL A 16 -47.51 -25.08 -17.36
CA VAL A 16 -47.27 -23.79 -18.01
C VAL A 16 -47.07 -22.70 -16.97
N ASP A 17 -47.90 -22.64 -15.93
CA ASP A 17 -47.77 -21.68 -14.84
C ASP A 17 -46.43 -21.85 -14.11
N SER A 18 -46.05 -23.08 -13.77
CA SER A 18 -44.76 -23.38 -13.15
C SER A 18 -43.56 -23.00 -14.05
N ALA A 19 -43.67 -23.23 -15.36
CA ALA A 19 -42.62 -22.85 -16.31
C ALA A 19 -42.50 -21.32 -16.43
N LYS A 20 -43.62 -20.61 -16.35
CA LYS A 20 -43.66 -19.15 -16.36
C LYS A 20 -43.01 -18.56 -15.11
N GLU A 21 -43.32 -19.09 -13.92
CA GLU A 21 -42.68 -18.68 -12.67
C GLU A 21 -41.16 -18.87 -12.71
N LYS A 22 -40.68 -20.01 -13.23
CA LYS A 22 -39.24 -20.26 -13.41
C LYS A 22 -38.59 -19.29 -14.39
N LEU A 23 -39.28 -18.94 -15.48
CA LEU A 23 -38.78 -17.98 -16.44
C LEU A 23 -38.64 -16.59 -15.80
N ASP A 24 -39.64 -16.16 -15.04
CA ASP A 24 -39.63 -14.88 -14.33
C ASP A 24 -38.48 -14.83 -13.31
N GLU A 25 -38.25 -15.92 -12.57
CA GLU A 25 -37.12 -16.04 -11.65
C GLU A 25 -35.77 -15.92 -12.38
N ILE A 26 -35.59 -16.61 -13.50
CA ILE A 26 -34.38 -16.53 -14.33
C ILE A 26 -34.15 -15.12 -14.85
N LEU A 27 -35.21 -14.42 -15.27
CA LEU A 27 -35.11 -13.04 -15.75
C LEU A 27 -34.67 -12.08 -14.63
N LEU A 28 -35.19 -12.26 -13.41
CA LEU A 28 -34.76 -11.49 -12.24
C LEU A 28 -33.29 -11.76 -11.90
N MET A 29 -32.87 -13.03 -11.87
CA MET A 29 -31.47 -13.39 -11.64
C MET A 29 -30.55 -12.80 -12.71
N LYS A 30 -30.95 -12.85 -13.98
CA LYS A 30 -30.20 -12.26 -15.09
C LYS A 30 -30.03 -10.75 -14.90
N ALA A 31 -31.08 -10.04 -14.52
CA ALA A 31 -31.01 -8.61 -14.25
C ALA A 31 -30.04 -8.28 -13.09
N LYS A 32 -30.07 -9.08 -12.02
CA LYS A 32 -29.14 -8.94 -10.89
C LYS A 32 -27.68 -9.16 -11.31
N VAL A 33 -27.41 -10.23 -12.04
CA VAL A 33 -26.06 -10.53 -12.55
C VAL A 33 -25.55 -9.43 -13.47
N LEU A 34 -26.40 -8.90 -14.37
CA LEU A 34 -26.03 -7.78 -15.24
C LEU A 34 -25.68 -6.52 -14.44
N MET A 35 -26.43 -6.22 -13.38
CA MET A 35 -26.14 -5.10 -12.51
C MET A 35 -24.80 -5.27 -11.78
N GLU A 36 -24.55 -6.44 -11.21
CA GLU A 36 -23.29 -6.76 -10.53
C GLU A 36 -22.08 -6.72 -11.49
N ASN A 37 -22.25 -7.24 -12.71
CA ASN A 37 -21.23 -7.18 -13.75
C ASN A 37 -20.86 -5.73 -14.12
N ASN A 38 -21.86 -4.86 -14.29
CA ASN A 38 -21.62 -3.45 -14.56
C ASN A 38 -20.91 -2.74 -13.40
N LYS A 39 -21.26 -3.05 -12.14
CA LYS A 39 -20.55 -2.51 -10.97
C LYS A 39 -19.10 -2.96 -10.95
N MET A 40 -18.84 -4.24 -11.22
CA MET A 40 -17.48 -4.77 -11.31
C MET A 40 -16.67 -4.07 -12.40
N LYS A 41 -17.27 -3.87 -13.58
CA LYS A 41 -16.63 -3.16 -14.68
C LYS A 41 -16.24 -1.73 -14.30
N LEU A 42 -17.12 -1.00 -13.62
CA LEU A 42 -16.82 0.35 -13.14
C LEU A 42 -15.69 0.35 -12.09
N ALA A 43 -15.71 -0.57 -11.14
CA ALA A 43 -14.66 -0.69 -10.13
C ALA A 43 -13.29 -1.00 -10.75
N VAL A 44 -13.26 -1.85 -11.79
CA VAL A 44 -12.01 -2.16 -12.52
C VAL A 44 -11.47 -0.93 -13.25
N GLU A 45 -12.33 -0.14 -13.91
CA GLU A 45 -11.89 1.09 -14.57
C GLU A 45 -11.42 2.15 -13.57
N GLU A 46 -12.06 2.26 -12.40
CA GLU A 46 -11.64 3.14 -11.30
C GLU A 46 -10.23 2.79 -10.82
N VAL A 47 -9.96 1.51 -10.52
CA VAL A 47 -8.62 1.04 -10.13
C VAL A 47 -7.60 1.26 -11.25
N LYS A 48 -7.97 1.01 -12.50
CA LYS A 48 -7.06 1.24 -13.63
C LYS A 48 -6.69 2.72 -13.77
N SER A 49 -7.66 3.62 -13.54
CA SER A 49 -7.43 5.07 -13.59
C SER A 49 -6.51 5.57 -12.47
N SER A 50 -6.62 5.02 -11.26
CA SER A 50 -5.74 5.42 -10.15
C SER A 50 -4.27 5.02 -10.39
N VAL A 51 -4.02 3.97 -11.18
CA VAL A 51 -2.66 3.63 -11.61
C VAL A 51 -2.08 4.71 -12.54
N VAL A 52 -2.91 5.43 -13.31
CA VAL A 52 -2.46 6.48 -14.24
C VAL A 52 -1.87 7.69 -13.49
N ASP A 53 -2.27 7.92 -12.24
CA ASP A 53 -1.75 9.04 -11.43
C ASP A 53 -0.35 8.78 -10.84
N PHE A 54 0.15 7.53 -10.89
CA PHE A 54 1.52 7.25 -10.48
C PHE A 54 2.52 7.83 -11.47
N LYS A 55 3.64 8.34 -10.92
CA LYS A 55 4.76 8.79 -11.73
C LYS A 55 5.25 7.66 -12.65
N PRO A 56 5.68 7.96 -13.90
CA PRO A 56 6.13 6.95 -14.85
C PRO A 56 7.23 6.03 -14.30
N GLU A 57 8.11 6.58 -13.46
CA GLU A 57 9.20 5.85 -12.82
C GLU A 57 8.67 4.74 -11.90
N PHE A 58 7.56 4.99 -11.19
CA PHE A 58 6.91 3.98 -10.34
C PHE A 58 6.11 2.94 -11.12
N LYS A 59 5.68 3.25 -12.34
CA LYS A 59 5.03 2.27 -13.25
C LYS A 59 6.04 1.36 -13.94
N ALA A 60 7.25 1.87 -14.16
CA ALA A 60 8.33 1.16 -14.83
C ALA A 60 9.21 0.37 -13.86
N ALA A 61 9.32 0.81 -12.60
CA ALA A 61 10.06 0.10 -11.58
C ALA A 61 9.32 -1.17 -11.13
N ASP A 62 10.06 -2.27 -11.00
CA ASP A 62 9.57 -3.46 -10.33
C ASP A 62 9.40 -3.17 -8.83
N VAL A 63 8.32 -3.66 -8.22
CA VAL A 63 8.04 -3.43 -6.78
C VAL A 63 9.20 -3.93 -5.92
N THR A 64 9.83 -5.05 -6.30
CA THR A 64 10.98 -5.62 -5.60
C THR A 64 12.18 -4.67 -5.65
N ALA A 65 12.46 -4.08 -6.82
CA ALA A 65 13.56 -3.13 -6.98
C ALA A 65 13.34 -1.87 -6.11
N LEU A 66 12.09 -1.39 -6.01
CA LEU A 66 11.77 -0.25 -5.16
C LEU A 66 11.92 -0.57 -3.66
N GLU A 67 11.53 -1.78 -3.25
CA GLU A 67 11.73 -2.27 -1.87
C GLU A 67 13.22 -2.39 -1.52
N GLU A 68 14.04 -2.89 -2.45
CA GLU A 68 15.49 -2.97 -2.29
C GLU A 68 16.14 -1.59 -2.12
N GLU A 69 15.82 -0.62 -2.99
CA GLU A 69 16.32 0.75 -2.88
C GLU A 69 15.87 1.42 -1.58
N PHE A 70 14.62 1.22 -1.17
CA PHE A 70 14.11 1.76 0.09
C PHE A 70 14.87 1.20 1.30
N ASN A 71 15.15 -0.11 1.31
CA ASN A 71 15.92 -0.74 2.38
C ASN A 71 17.38 -0.26 2.38
N ALA A 72 17.99 -0.06 1.22
CA ALA A 72 19.32 0.53 1.12
C ALA A 72 19.36 1.94 1.73
N LEU A 73 18.39 2.80 1.40
CA LEU A 73 18.28 4.14 1.98
C LEU A 73 18.09 4.13 3.50
N LEU A 74 17.33 3.17 4.03
CA LEU A 74 17.17 3.02 5.48
C LEU A 74 18.49 2.66 6.16
N SER A 75 19.29 1.79 5.52
CA SER A 75 20.63 1.43 5.99
C SER A 75 21.57 2.63 5.94
N ASP A 76 21.60 3.36 4.84
CA ASP A 76 22.44 4.56 4.69
C ASP A 76 22.10 5.61 5.75
N LYS A 77 20.81 5.87 5.97
CA LYS A 77 20.34 6.77 7.02
C LYS A 77 20.75 6.31 8.43
N ALA A 78 20.84 5.01 8.69
CA ALA A 78 21.35 4.51 9.96
C ALA A 78 22.85 4.80 10.09
N GLY A 79 23.63 4.49 9.05
CA GLY A 79 25.07 4.75 9.00
C GLY A 79 25.42 6.24 9.14
N GLU A 80 24.69 7.13 8.47
CA GLU A 80 24.88 8.58 8.59
C GLU A 80 24.64 9.08 10.02
N ARG A 81 23.64 8.53 10.72
CA ARG A 81 23.38 8.89 12.12
C ARG A 81 24.47 8.40 13.07
N GLU A 82 24.98 7.19 12.86
CA GLU A 82 26.11 6.66 13.62
C GLU A 82 27.37 7.50 13.41
N TYR A 83 27.63 7.89 12.15
CA TYR A 83 28.74 8.75 11.81
C TYR A 83 28.62 10.13 12.47
N LEU A 84 27.43 10.75 12.40
CA LEU A 84 27.16 12.02 13.06
C LEU A 84 27.41 11.93 14.58
N GLN A 85 26.89 10.89 15.23
CA GLN A 85 27.10 10.66 16.65
C GLN A 85 28.59 10.49 17.01
N SER A 86 29.35 9.81 16.14
CA SER A 86 30.80 9.66 16.29
C SER A 86 31.52 11.02 16.21
N LEU A 87 31.13 11.88 15.27
CA LEU A 87 31.69 13.23 15.14
C LEU A 87 31.39 14.08 16.37
N GLU A 88 30.15 14.06 16.86
CA GLU A 88 29.76 14.78 18.09
C GLU A 88 30.58 14.31 19.30
N ASN A 89 30.80 13.00 19.44
CA ASN A 89 31.63 12.43 20.49
C ASN A 89 33.10 12.88 20.37
N GLN A 90 33.64 12.94 19.16
CA GLN A 90 35.00 13.44 18.92
C GLN A 90 35.12 14.92 19.26
N ILE A 91 34.14 15.74 18.86
CA ILE A 91 34.08 17.16 19.23
C ILE A 91 34.03 17.32 20.75
N SER A 92 33.22 16.52 21.45
CA SER A 92 33.15 16.55 22.92
C SER A 92 34.52 16.28 23.55
N LYS A 93 35.25 15.26 23.08
CA LYS A 93 36.60 14.95 23.56
C LYS A 93 37.58 16.09 23.33
N LEU A 94 37.50 16.77 22.19
CA LEU A 94 38.39 17.90 21.90
C LEU A 94 38.10 19.11 22.80
N LYS A 95 36.84 19.34 23.19
CA LYS A 95 36.47 20.40 24.16
C LYS A 95 37.04 20.16 25.55
N GLU A 96 37.32 18.91 25.91
CA GLU A 96 37.93 18.54 27.20
C GLU A 96 39.46 18.76 27.23
N VAL A 97 40.11 18.95 26.07
CA VAL A 97 41.55 19.16 26.00
C VAL A 97 41.93 20.51 26.60
N ARG A 98 42.62 20.46 27.75
CA ARG A 98 43.22 21.61 28.42
C ARG A 98 44.67 21.26 28.78
N HIS A 99 45.58 22.20 28.57
CA HIS A 99 46.99 22.02 28.86
C HIS A 99 47.53 23.19 29.68
N VAL A 100 48.25 22.89 30.75
CA VAL A 100 48.91 23.92 31.59
C VAL A 100 50.34 24.10 31.11
N ILE A 101 50.67 25.30 30.66
CA ILE A 101 52.01 25.69 30.23
C ILE A 101 52.66 26.52 31.34
N LYS A 102 53.85 26.11 31.75
CA LYS A 102 54.70 26.88 32.67
C LYS A 102 55.63 27.79 31.90
N CYS A 103 55.55 29.10 32.15
CA CYS A 103 56.50 30.07 31.65
C CYS A 103 57.81 30.00 32.44
N ALA A 104 58.92 30.37 31.80
CA ALA A 104 60.23 30.47 32.46
C ALA A 104 60.25 31.50 33.60
N CYS A 105 59.29 32.44 33.65
CA CYS A 105 59.11 33.37 34.78
C CYS A 105 58.37 32.76 35.99
N GLY A 106 57.88 31.52 35.88
CA GLY A 106 57.14 30.83 36.95
C GLY A 106 55.61 30.91 36.86
N GLU A 107 55.06 31.71 35.95
CA GLU A 107 53.61 31.80 35.72
C GLU A 107 53.06 30.56 34.98
N GLU A 108 51.83 30.17 35.32
CA GLU A 108 51.11 29.06 34.70
C GLU A 108 49.94 29.57 33.85
N TYR A 109 49.83 29.06 32.61
CA TYR A 109 48.77 29.41 31.67
C TYR A 109 47.99 28.16 31.29
N THR A 110 46.66 28.19 31.42
CA THR A 110 45.81 27.11 30.89
C THR A 110 45.42 27.44 29.46
N VAL A 111 45.91 26.64 28.52
CA VAL A 111 45.51 26.70 27.12
C VAL A 111 44.38 25.70 26.91
N ALA A 112 43.28 26.16 26.32
CA ALA A 112 42.15 25.35 25.93
C ALA A 112 41.85 25.58 24.45
N VAL A 113 41.31 24.55 23.79
CA VAL A 113 40.86 24.70 22.41
C VAL A 113 39.60 25.57 22.40
N ASN A 114 39.68 26.74 21.75
CA ASN A 114 38.53 27.59 21.54
C ASN A 114 37.84 27.12 20.24
N MET A 115 36.69 26.46 20.38
CA MET A 115 35.87 25.97 19.26
C MET A 115 34.60 26.78 19.10
#